data_AF-A0AAJ0PFM7-F1
#
_entry.id   AF-A0AAJ0PFM7-F1
#
_cell.length_a   1.000
_cell.length_b   1.000
_cell.length_c   1.000
_cell.angle_alpha   90.00
_cell.angle_beta   90.00
_cell.angle_gamma   90.00
#
_symmetry.space_group_name_H-M   'P 1'
#
loop_
_entity.id
_entity.type
_entity.pdbx_description
1 polymer ?
#
loop_
_entity_poly.entity_id
_entity_poly.type
_entity_poly.pdbx_seq_one_letter_code
_entity_poly.pdbx_strand_id
1 'polypeptide(L)' 'MQRWLQDWILNYVDGDPAHSTETTKAQHPLAAAEVVVEDVEGNPGYYNSRFYLRPHYQLEGLTVSLRLVSKLPSAKGA' A
#
# COMPACT_ATOMS: atom_id res chain seq x y z
N MET A 1 -21.86 -4.85 9.17
CA MET A 1 -21.34 -4.05 8.04
C MET A 1 -19.82 -3.99 8.02
N GLN A 2 -19.17 -3.55 9.11
CA GLN A 2 -17.70 -3.49 9.27
C GLN A 2 -16.95 -4.68 8.68
N ARG A 3 -17.20 -5.90 9.18
CA ARG A 3 -16.51 -7.12 8.74
C ARG A 3 -16.68 -7.38 7.24
N TRP A 4 -17.91 -7.25 6.74
CA TRP A 4 -18.19 -7.48 5.32
C TRP A 4 -17.44 -6.51 4.41
N LEU A 5 -17.41 -5.22 4.75
CA LEU A 5 -16.65 -4.22 3.96
C LEU A 5 -15.14 -4.46 4.05
N GLN A 6 -14.65 -4.83 5.23
CA GLN A 6 -13.24 -5.14 5.41
C GLN A 6 -12.84 -6.37 4.58
N ASP A 7 -13.62 -7.45 4.61
CA ASP A 7 -13.37 -8.66 3.83
C ASP A 7 -13.49 -8.38 2.32
N TRP A 8 -14.45 -7.53 1.93
CA TRP A 8 -14.60 -7.12 0.54
C TRP A 8 -13.37 -6.35 0.03
N ILE A 9 -12.89 -5.33 0.76
CA ILE A 9 -11.77 -4.51 0.31
C ILE A 9 -10.45 -5.30 0.30
N LEU A 10 -10.29 -6.28 1.20
CA LEU A 10 -9.10 -7.13 1.27
C LEU A 10 -8.88 -7.97 -0.01
N ASN A 11 -9.91 -8.22 -0.82
CA ASN A 11 -9.75 -8.88 -2.12
C ASN A 11 -8.91 -8.07 -3.12
N TYR A 12 -8.73 -6.77 -2.88
CA TYR A 12 -7.95 -5.87 -3.72
C TYR A 12 -6.60 -5.49 -3.10
N VAL A 13 -6.27 -6.06 -1.94
CA VAL A 13 -5.01 -5.86 -1.24
C VAL A 13 -4.02 -6.95 -1.61
N ASP A 14 -2.81 -6.54 -1.98
CA ASP A 14 -1.68 -7.44 -2.17
C ASP A 14 -1.19 -7.94 -0.80
N GLY A 15 -1.11 -9.26 -0.63
CA GLY A 15 -0.68 -9.90 0.61
C GLY A 15 0.81 -9.75 0.91
N ASP A 16 1.64 -9.53 -0.10
CA ASP A 16 3.08 -9.31 0.04
C ASP A 16 3.59 -8.21 -0.89
N PRO A 17 3.22 -6.94 -0.64
CA PRO A 17 3.52 -5.82 -1.54
C PRO A 17 5.03 -5.54 -1.68
N ALA A 18 5.88 -6.05 -0.78
CA ALA A 18 7.33 -5.87 -0.83
C ALA A 18 8.00 -6.78 -1.87
N HIS A 19 7.44 -7.97 -2.11
CA HIS A 19 8.04 -9.00 -2.97
C HIS A 19 7.19 -9.36 -4.18
N SER A 20 5.92 -8.95 -4.23
CA SER A 20 5.01 -9.21 -5.34
C SER A 20 5.50 -8.64 -6.68
N THR A 21 5.13 -9.35 -7.75
CA THR A 21 5.43 -8.96 -9.13
C THR A 21 4.61 -7.75 -9.56
N GLU A 22 5.08 -7.02 -10.58
CA GLU A 22 4.35 -5.86 -11.13
C GLU A 22 2.96 -6.25 -11.66
N THR A 23 2.81 -7.43 -12.24
CA THR A 23 1.50 -7.95 -12.68
C THR A 23 0.55 -8.13 -11.50
N THR A 24 1.03 -8.70 -10.39
CA THR A 24 0.24 -8.87 -9.15
C THR A 24 -0.15 -7.54 -8.55
N LYS A 25 0.78 -6.58 -8.46
CA LYS A 25 0.52 -5.23 -7.96
C LYS A 25 -0.48 -4.47 -8.84
N ALA A 26 -0.48 -4.69 -10.15
CA ALA A 26 -1.47 -4.12 -11.05
C ALA A 26 -2.88 -4.72 -10.86
N GLN A 27 -2.96 -6.02 -10.56
CA GLN A 27 -4.23 -6.71 -10.28
C GLN A 27 -4.79 -6.40 -8.89
N HIS A 28 -3.91 -6.24 -7.90
CA HIS A 28 -4.23 -5.87 -6.51
C HIS A 28 -3.58 -4.52 -6.18
N PRO A 29 -4.25 -3.40 -6.51
CA PRO A 29 -3.63 -2.07 -6.51
C PRO A 29 -3.32 -1.51 -5.11
N LEU A 30 -3.81 -2.15 -4.06
CA LEU A 30 -3.64 -1.70 -2.69
C LEU A 30 -2.55 -2.51 -1.99
N ALA A 31 -1.61 -1.83 -1.34
CA ALA A 31 -0.64 -2.44 -0.44
C ALA A 31 -1.18 -2.61 0.98
N ALA A 32 -2.25 -1.90 1.34
CA ALA A 32 -3.03 -2.09 2.57
C ALA A 32 -4.39 -1.36 2.44
N ALA A 33 -5.38 -1.83 3.18
CA ALA A 33 -6.67 -1.16 3.30
C ALA A 33 -7.29 -1.38 4.69
N GLU A 34 -7.91 -0.33 5.21
CA GLU A 34 -8.67 -0.38 6.47
C GLU A 34 -10.01 0.33 6.27
N VAL A 35 -11.08 -0.29 6.77
CA VAL A 35 -12.42 0.30 6.77
C VAL A 35 -12.82 0.59 8.20
N VAL A 36 -13.43 1.74 8.45
CA VAL A 36 -14.07 2.08 9.72
C VAL A 36 -15.53 2.38 9.46
N VAL A 37 -16.43 1.60 10.06
CA VAL A 37 -17.88 1.78 9.97
C VAL A 37 -18.43 2.23 11.32
N GLU A 38 -19.22 3.30 11.30
CA GLU A 38 -19.84 3.89 12.48
C GLU A 38 -21.34 4.02 12.28
N ASP A 39 -22.10 3.80 13.35
CA ASP A 39 -23.55 3.93 13.34
C ASP A 39 -23.96 5.40 13.31
N VAL A 40 -25.04 5.71 12.59
CA VAL A 40 -25.64 7.06 12.62
C VAL A 40 -26.67 7.12 13.73
N GLU A 41 -26.35 7.85 14.81
CA GLU A 41 -27.25 8.03 15.94
C GLU A 41 -28.60 8.62 15.49
N GLY A 42 -29.70 8.06 15.99
CA GLY A 42 -31.06 8.49 15.64
C GLY A 42 -31.61 7.92 14.33
N ASN A 43 -30.80 7.23 13.52
CA ASN A 43 -31.25 6.60 12.27
C ASN A 43 -30.84 5.12 12.19
N PRO A 44 -31.62 4.20 12.80
CA PRO A 44 -31.35 2.77 12.75
C PRO A 44 -31.21 2.26 11.31
N GLY A 45 -30.15 1.48 11.05
CA GLY A 45 -29.87 0.92 9.72
C GLY A 45 -29.03 1.82 8.81
N TYR A 46 -28.74 3.06 9.22
CA TYR A 46 -27.79 3.93 8.53
C TYR A 46 -26.41 3.87 9.17
N TYR A 47 -25.38 3.82 8.33
CA TYR A 47 -23.99 3.72 8.75
C TYR A 47 -23.14 4.68 7.93
N ASN A 48 -22.17 5.33 8.58
CA ASN A 48 -21.09 6.04 7.91
C ASN A 48 -19.91 5.09 7.75
N SER A 49 -19.22 5.14 6.61
CA SER A 49 -18.01 4.34 6.39
C SER A 49 -16.86 5.20 5.90
N ARG A 50 -15.67 4.95 6.43
CA ARG A 50 -14.41 5.61 6.09
C ARG A 50 -13.42 4.56 5.61
N PHE A 51 -12.84 4.77 4.43
CA PHE A 51 -11.87 3.87 3.81
C PHE A 51 -10.49 4.51 3.82
N TYR A 52 -9.54 3.86 4.46
CA TYR A 52 -8.12 4.21 4.40
C TYR A 52 -7.44 3.26 3.42
N LEU A 53 -6.99 3.80 2.28
CA LEU A 53 -6.42 3.03 1.18
C LEU A 53 -4.96 3.41 1.01
N ARG A 54 -4.06 2.42 1.02
CA ARG A 54 -2.64 2.61 0.75
C ARG A 54 -2.30 1.99 -0.61
N PRO A 55 -2.08 2.77 -1.68
CA PRO A 55 -1.68 2.24 -2.97
C PRO A 55 -0.21 1.79 -2.96
N HIS A 56 0.20 1.08 -4.00
CA HIS A 56 1.62 0.83 -4.26
C HIS A 56 2.34 2.12 -4.68
N TYR A 57 3.56 2.32 -4.21
CA TYR A 57 4.40 3.42 -4.69
C TYR A 57 4.93 3.12 -6.08
N GLN A 58 4.77 4.07 -6.99
CA GLN A 58 5.38 4.04 -8.31
C GLN A 58 6.64 4.89 -8.32
N LEU A 59 7.65 4.45 -9.08
CA LEU A 59 8.87 5.21 -9.27
C LEU A 59 8.59 6.38 -10.24
N GLU A 60 8.40 7.58 -9.70
CA GLU A 60 8.22 8.78 -10.51
C GLU A 60 9.55 9.33 -11.05
N GLY A 61 10.63 9.20 -10.28
CA GLY A 61 11.94 9.72 -10.66
C GLY A 61 13.03 9.34 -9.69
N LEU A 62 14.26 9.30 -10.21
CA LEU A 62 15.47 8.98 -9.45
C LEU A 62 16.54 10.02 -9.78
N THR A 63 17.10 10.65 -8.74
CA THR A 63 18.26 11.53 -8.90
C THR A 63 19.53 10.70 -8.73
N VAL A 64 20.33 10.58 -9.79
CA VAL A 64 21.59 9.82 -9.78
C VAL A 64 22.77 10.79 -9.81
N SER A 65 23.73 10.60 -8.90
CA SER A 65 25.01 11.32 -8.91
C SER A 65 26.14 10.34 -9.24
N LEU A 66 26.83 10.58 -10.36
CA LEU A 66 28.03 9.83 -10.72
C LEU A 66 29.27 10.56 -10.18
N ARG A 67 30.20 9.81 -9.57
CA ARG A 67 31.44 10.35 -9.01
C ARG A 67 32.62 9.54 -9.51
N LEU A 68 33.65 10.23 -10.00
CA LEU A 68 34.94 9.60 -10.26
C LEU A 68 35.70 9.49 -8.93
N VAL A 69 36.03 8.26 -8.53
CA VAL A 69 36.80 7.98 -7.32
C VAL A 69 37.96 7.05 -7.64
N SER A 70 39.13 7.30 -7.05
CA SER A 70 40.31 6.44 -7.22
C SER A 70 40.24 5.15 -6.41
N LYS A 71 39.40 5.11 -5.37
CA LYS A 71 39.13 3.95 -4.52
C LYS A 71 37.65 3.89 -4.20
N LEU A 72 37.02 2.75 -4.50
CA LEU A 72 35.60 2.54 -4.22
C LEU A 72 35.34 2.59 -2.69
N PRO A 73 34.46 3.49 -2.21
CA PRO A 73 34.25 3.68 -0.78
C PRO A 73 33.47 2.54 -0.11
N SER A 74 32.70 1.74 -0.85
CA SER A 74 31.83 0.68 -0.30
C SER A 74 32.35 -0.75 -0.49
N ALA A 75 33.52 -0.93 -1.13
CA ALA A 75 34.17 -2.25 -1.26
C ALA A 75 35.20 -2.54 -0.14
N LYS A 76 35.23 -1.74 0.93
CA LYS A 76 36.05 -2.02 2.13
C LYS A 76 35.17 -2.17 3.37
N GLY A 77 34.63 -3.38 3.48
CA GLY A 77 34.29 -4.05 4.73
C GLY A 77 35.03 -5.39 4.78
N ALA A 78 36.37 -5.33 4.78
CA ALA A 78 37.33 -6.36 5.21
C ALA A 78 38.74 -5.75 5.18
#